data_AF-A0A1M5XT46-F1
#
_entry.id   AF-A0A1M5XT46-F1
#
_cell.length_a   1.000
_cell.length_b   1.000
_cell.length_c   1.000
_cell.angle_alpha   90.00
_cell.angle_beta   90.00
_cell.angle_gamma   90.00
#
_symmetry.space_group_name_H-M   'P 1'
#
loop_
_entity.id
_entity.type
_entity.pdbx_description
1 polymer ?
#
loop_
_entity_poly.entity_id
_entity_poly.type
_entity_poly.pdbx_seq_one_letter_code
_entity_poly.pdbx_strand_id
1 'polypeptide(L)'
;MKLENKKIELQSELRQWPVQLNLINTRAPFLENADILVAADCAAYAYADFHREFIKDHVTMIGCPKLDDNNFYENKLTELLKLNKINSITVVRMSVPCCGGIVTSVKNAMLRSEKIVNYKEVVINTDGTIK
;
A
#
# COMPACT_ATOMS: atom_id res chain seq x y z
N MET A 1 27.58 29.33 -18.63
CA MET A 1 27.56 27.99 -17.98
C MET A 1 26.50 27.17 -18.68
N LYS A 2 26.88 26.20 -19.52
CA LYS A 2 25.90 25.35 -20.22
C LYS A 2 25.35 24.36 -19.18
N LEU A 3 24.08 24.47 -18.84
CA LEU A 3 23.38 23.43 -18.09
C LEU A 3 23.33 22.20 -19.00
N GLU A 4 24.18 21.22 -18.72
CA GLU A 4 24.04 19.91 -19.33
C GLU A 4 22.69 19.34 -18.89
N ASN A 5 21.79 19.14 -19.85
CA ASN A 5 20.54 18.40 -19.65
C ASN A 5 20.88 16.93 -19.36
N LYS A 6 21.32 16.64 -18.14
CA LYS A 6 21.51 15.28 -17.65
C LYS A 6 20.12 14.67 -17.49
N LYS A 7 19.76 13.78 -18.41
CA LYS A 7 18.53 13.01 -18.34
C LYS A 7 18.55 12.19 -17.05
N ILE A 8 17.69 12.54 -16.08
CA ILE A 8 17.50 11.74 -14.88
C ILE A 8 16.66 10.54 -15.28
N GLU A 9 17.28 9.36 -15.35
CA GLU A 9 16.54 8.11 -15.54
C GLU A 9 15.88 7.72 -14.22
N LEU A 10 14.56 7.84 -14.16
CA LEU A 10 13.77 7.35 -13.05
C LEU A 10 13.59 5.84 -13.20
N GLN A 11 14.05 5.08 -12.19
CA GLN A 11 13.81 3.64 -12.13
C GLN A 11 12.56 3.37 -11.28
N SER A 12 11.74 2.42 -11.73
CA SER A 12 10.58 1.96 -10.98
C SER A 12 11.05 1.18 -9.74
N GLU A 13 10.52 1.54 -8.58
CA GLU A 13 10.70 0.80 -7.32
C GLU A 13 9.74 -0.40 -7.18
N LEU A 14 8.81 -0.59 -8.12
CA LEU A 14 7.82 -1.67 -8.08
C LEU A 14 8.45 -3.04 -8.31
N ARG A 15 8.17 -4.01 -7.43
CA ARG A 15 8.82 -5.34 -7.43
C ARG A 15 7.91 -6.49 -7.86
N GLN A 16 6.61 -6.25 -7.89
CA GLN A 16 5.59 -7.25 -8.17
C GLN A 16 4.45 -6.69 -9.02
N TRP A 17 3.78 -7.59 -9.73
CA TRP A 17 2.57 -7.31 -10.48
C TRP A 17 1.62 -8.51 -10.37
N PRO A 18 0.29 -8.31 -10.27
CA PRO A 18 -0.45 -7.04 -10.23
C PRO A 18 -0.39 -6.35 -8.85
N VAL A 19 -0.70 -5.05 -8.82
CA VAL A 19 -0.77 -4.24 -7.58
C VAL A 19 -2.18 -4.06 -7.02
N GLN A 20 -3.22 -4.31 -7.80
CA GLN A 20 -4.60 -4.18 -7.35
C GLN A 20 -4.90 -5.23 -6.29
N LEU A 21 -5.38 -4.82 -5.11
CA LEU A 21 -5.66 -5.72 -4.00
C LEU A 21 -6.64 -6.83 -4.42
N ASN A 22 -7.60 -6.50 -5.30
CA ASN A 22 -8.53 -7.46 -5.91
C ASN A 22 -7.86 -8.57 -6.73
N LEU A 23 -6.68 -8.33 -7.30
CA LEU A 23 -6.01 -9.25 -8.23
C LEU A 23 -4.84 -10.02 -7.60
N ILE A 24 -4.33 -9.59 -6.45
CA ILE A 24 -3.18 -10.26 -5.79
C ILE A 24 -3.56 -11.68 -5.38
N ASN A 25 -2.72 -12.67 -5.72
CA ASN A 25 -2.85 -14.02 -5.18
C ASN A 25 -2.25 -14.05 -3.76
N THR A 26 -3.05 -14.41 -2.75
CA THR A 26 -2.64 -14.44 -1.33
C THR A 26 -1.58 -15.50 -1.01
N ARG A 27 -1.25 -16.38 -1.98
CA ARG A 27 -0.17 -17.38 -1.90
C ARG A 27 1.05 -17.04 -2.76
N ALA A 28 1.13 -15.82 -3.29
CA ALA A 28 2.23 -15.44 -4.16
C ALA A 28 3.57 -15.44 -3.38
N PRO A 29 4.67 -15.98 -3.95
CA PRO A 29 5.94 -16.12 -3.23
C PRO A 29 6.54 -14.81 -2.71
N PHE A 30 6.26 -13.68 -3.37
CA PHE A 30 6.76 -12.37 -2.95
C PHE A 30 6.15 -11.88 -1.64
N LEU A 31 5.10 -12.52 -1.12
CA LEU A 31 4.45 -12.14 0.14
C LEU A 31 5.15 -12.67 1.38
N GLU A 32 6.03 -13.66 1.22
CA GLU A 32 6.68 -14.32 2.35
C GLU A 32 7.87 -13.49 2.86
N ASN A 33 7.90 -13.21 4.16
CA ASN A 33 8.83 -12.27 4.82
C ASN A 33 8.82 -10.87 4.18
N ALA A 34 7.65 -10.39 3.77
CA ALA A 34 7.49 -9.10 3.10
C ALA A 34 7.12 -7.96 4.05
N ASP A 35 7.57 -6.76 3.72
CA ASP A 35 6.97 -5.51 4.15
C ASP A 35 5.88 -5.12 3.15
N ILE A 36 4.64 -4.92 3.61
CA ILE A 36 3.52 -4.63 2.71
C ILE A 36 3.11 -3.16 2.78
N LEU A 37 2.86 -2.58 1.62
CA LEU A 37 2.25 -1.27 1.45
C LEU A 37 0.80 -1.46 1.01
N VAL A 38 -0.15 -0.98 1.79
CA VAL A 38 -1.57 -0.91 1.41
C VAL A 38 -1.94 0.55 1.19
N ALA A 39 -2.19 0.96 -0.05
CA ALA A 39 -2.35 2.36 -0.40
C ALA A 39 -3.69 2.67 -1.09
N ALA A 40 -4.26 3.83 -0.76
CA ALA A 40 -5.39 4.37 -1.52
C ALA A 40 -4.93 4.77 -2.93
N ASP A 41 -5.72 4.48 -3.97
CA ASP A 41 -5.32 4.76 -5.37
C ASP A 41 -4.85 6.21 -5.58
N CYS A 42 -5.58 7.20 -5.03
CA CYS A 42 -5.24 8.60 -5.19
C CYS A 42 -3.91 9.01 -4.53
N ALA A 43 -3.40 8.24 -3.56
CA ALA A 43 -2.20 8.58 -2.81
C ALA A 43 -0.96 8.66 -3.72
N ALA A 44 -0.81 7.71 -4.63
CA ALA A 44 0.32 7.66 -5.56
C ALA A 44 0.29 8.79 -6.59
N TYR A 45 -0.89 9.33 -6.89
CA TYR A 45 -1.05 10.46 -7.82
C TYR A 45 -0.95 11.82 -7.13
N ALA A 46 -1.26 11.90 -5.84
CA ALA A 46 -1.15 13.13 -5.05
C ALA A 46 0.28 13.37 -4.56
N TYR A 47 1.00 12.32 -4.13
CA TYR A 47 2.35 12.44 -3.57
C TYR A 47 3.43 12.13 -4.60
N ALA A 48 4.23 13.13 -4.96
CA ALA A 48 5.17 13.02 -6.08
C ALA A 48 6.28 11.97 -5.87
N ASP A 49 6.76 11.80 -4.63
CA ASP A 49 7.89 10.90 -4.32
C ASP A 49 7.43 9.48 -3.91
N PHE A 50 6.21 9.08 -4.30
CA PHE A 50 5.55 7.87 -3.80
C PHE A 50 6.33 6.58 -4.09
N HIS A 51 6.95 6.49 -5.26
CA HIS A 51 7.78 5.35 -5.60
C HIS A 51 8.95 5.18 -4.64
N ARG A 52 9.65 6.27 -4.33
CA ARG A 52 10.88 6.23 -3.52
C ARG A 52 10.59 6.09 -2.03
N GLU A 53 9.53 6.70 -1.52
CA GLU A 53 9.23 6.69 -0.07
C GLU A 53 8.32 5.56 0.39
N PHE A 54 7.42 5.07 -0.47
CA PHE A 54 6.42 4.08 -0.08
C PHE A 54 6.57 2.76 -0.84
N ILE A 55 6.75 2.78 -2.16
CA ILE A 55 6.82 1.53 -2.95
C ILE A 55 8.15 0.82 -2.72
N LYS A 56 9.24 1.58 -2.62
CA LYS A 56 10.57 1.04 -2.38
C LYS A 56 10.58 0.10 -1.18
N ASP A 57 11.13 -1.08 -1.37
CA ASP A 57 11.24 -2.16 -0.37
C ASP A 57 9.91 -2.78 0.10
N HIS A 58 8.76 -2.38 -0.50
CA HIS A 58 7.46 -2.91 -0.12
C HIS A 58 6.78 -3.69 -1.23
N VAL A 59 6.03 -4.72 -0.85
CA VAL A 59 4.99 -5.31 -1.70
C VAL A 59 3.78 -4.37 -1.69
N THR A 60 3.56 -3.72 -2.82
CA THR A 60 2.50 -2.72 -3.01
C THR A 60 1.14 -3.34 -3.37
N MET A 61 0.12 -2.93 -2.62
CA MET A 61 -1.28 -3.27 -2.83
C MET A 61 -2.09 -1.97 -2.83
N ILE A 62 -2.84 -1.72 -3.90
CA ILE A 62 -3.65 -0.51 -4.02
C ILE A 62 -5.14 -0.84 -4.09
N GLY A 63 -5.95 0.14 -3.71
CA GLY A 63 -7.40 0.05 -3.73
C GLY A 63 -8.13 1.34 -3.40
N CYS A 64 -9.40 1.46 -3.82
CA CYS A 64 -10.24 2.60 -3.49
C CYS A 64 -11.43 2.16 -2.62
N PRO A 65 -11.39 2.35 -1.30
CA PRO A 65 -12.46 1.90 -0.39
C PRO A 65 -13.84 2.54 -0.64
N LYS A 66 -13.91 3.58 -1.47
CA LYS A 66 -15.17 4.20 -1.92
C LYS A 66 -15.81 3.44 -3.10
N LEU A 67 -14.99 2.83 -3.95
CA LEU A 67 -15.42 2.17 -5.18
C LEU A 67 -15.47 0.65 -5.02
N ASP A 68 -14.62 0.11 -4.15
CA ASP A 68 -14.42 -1.31 -3.95
C ASP A 68 -15.15 -1.85 -2.71
N ASP A 69 -15.26 -3.18 -2.62
CA ASP A 69 -15.83 -3.88 -1.47
C ASP A 69 -14.82 -3.99 -0.31
N ASN A 70 -15.05 -3.22 0.74
CA ASN A 70 -14.22 -3.23 1.95
C ASN A 70 -14.23 -4.57 2.71
N ASN A 71 -15.32 -5.34 2.62
CA ASN A 71 -15.38 -6.68 3.22
C ASN A 71 -14.51 -7.65 2.44
N PHE A 72 -14.47 -7.52 1.11
CA PHE A 72 -13.56 -8.29 0.27
C PHE A 72 -12.10 -7.96 0.63
N TYR A 73 -11.75 -6.68 0.78
CA TYR A 73 -10.41 -6.27 1.22
C TYR A 73 -10.03 -6.90 2.57
N GLU A 74 -10.91 -6.77 3.56
CA GLU A 74 -10.67 -7.31 4.90
C GLU A 74 -10.47 -8.83 4.86
N ASN A 75 -11.32 -9.56 4.15
CA ASN A 75 -11.21 -11.01 4.02
C ASN A 75 -9.91 -11.42 3.34
N LYS A 76 -9.53 -10.72 2.26
CA LYS A 76 -8.33 -11.03 1.49
C LYS A 76 -7.05 -10.72 2.26
N LEU A 77 -7.01 -9.59 2.95
CA LEU A 77 -5.91 -9.23 3.85
C LEU A 77 -5.82 -10.22 5.03
N THR A 78 -6.96 -10.66 5.57
CA THR A 78 -6.99 -11.68 6.64
C THR A 78 -6.37 -12.99 6.16
N GLU A 79 -6.76 -13.45 4.97
CA GLU A 79 -6.19 -14.66 4.37
C GLU A 79 -4.68 -14.50 4.14
N LEU A 80 -4.26 -13.39 3.53
CA LEU A 80 -2.85 -13.08 3.29
C LEU A 80 -2.02 -13.14 4.58
N LEU A 81 -2.49 -12.51 5.66
CA LEU A 81 -1.78 -12.49 6.94
C LEU A 81 -1.72 -13.88 7.60
N LYS A 82 -2.71 -14.74 7.36
CA LYS A 82 -2.70 -16.12 7.85
C LYS A 82 -1.73 -17.01 7.09
N LEU A 83 -1.60 -16.80 5.77
CA LEU A 83 -0.83 -17.66 4.87
C LEU A 83 0.66 -17.28 4.78
N ASN A 84 1.03 -16.05 5.12
CA ASN A 84 2.37 -15.53 4.92
C ASN A 84 2.92 -14.92 6.21
N LYS A 85 4.25 -14.96 6.38
CA LYS A 85 4.92 -14.19 7.42
C LYS A 85 5.17 -12.76 6.95
N ILE A 86 4.40 -11.81 7.46
CA ILE A 86 4.54 -10.38 7.14
C ILE A 86 5.39 -9.67 8.21
N ASN A 87 6.38 -8.88 7.78
CA ASN A 87 7.28 -8.14 8.67
C ASN A 87 6.63 -6.85 9.19
N SER A 88 6.04 -6.07 8.29
CA SER A 88 5.37 -4.82 8.60
C SER A 88 4.25 -4.48 7.61
N ILE A 89 3.35 -3.59 8.04
CA ILE A 89 2.28 -3.04 7.23
C ILE A 89 2.34 -1.52 7.29
N THR A 90 2.55 -0.89 6.14
CA THR A 90 2.37 0.55 5.96
C THR A 90 1.06 0.80 5.22
N VAL A 91 0.17 1.61 5.80
CA VAL A 91 -1.05 2.07 5.16
C VAL A 91 -0.89 3.52 4.77
N VAL A 92 -1.08 3.83 3.48
CA VAL A 92 -1.06 5.20 2.99
C VAL A 92 -2.43 5.58 2.46
N ARG A 93 -3.03 6.63 3.02
CA ARG A 93 -4.36 7.09 2.62
C ARG A 93 -4.40 8.59 2.39
N MET A 94 -5.42 9.05 1.68
CA MET A 94 -5.70 10.47 1.61
C MET A 94 -6.34 10.99 2.90
N SER A 95 -6.24 12.31 3.14
CA SER A 95 -6.84 13.01 4.29
C SER A 95 -8.37 13.10 4.21
N VAL A 96 -8.95 12.80 3.05
CA VAL A 96 -10.39 12.78 2.81
C VAL A 96 -11.08 11.57 3.44
N PRO A 97 -12.35 11.70 3.87
CA PRO A 97 -13.05 10.64 4.62
C PRO A 97 -13.29 9.36 3.81
N CYS A 98 -13.32 9.46 2.48
CA CYS A 98 -13.59 8.29 1.64
C CYS A 98 -12.50 7.21 1.73
N CYS A 99 -11.28 7.55 2.17
CA CYS A 99 -10.20 6.57 2.34
C CYS A 99 -10.22 5.83 3.69
N GLY A 100 -11.18 6.11 4.58
CA GLY A 100 -11.23 5.46 5.91
C GLY A 100 -11.37 3.94 5.84
N GLY A 101 -12.08 3.41 4.83
CA GLY A 101 -12.32 1.96 4.69
C GLY A 101 -11.03 1.14 4.60
N ILE A 102 -9.98 1.65 3.93
CA ILE A 102 -8.73 0.90 3.77
C ILE A 102 -8.00 0.68 5.11
N VAL A 103 -8.04 1.68 6.00
CA VAL A 103 -7.46 1.59 7.34
C VAL A 103 -8.23 0.58 8.18
N THR A 104 -9.57 0.64 8.13
CA THR A 104 -10.45 -0.30 8.84
C THR A 104 -10.21 -1.73 8.36
N SER A 105 -10.19 -1.99 7.05
CA SER A 105 -9.96 -3.33 6.49
C SER A 105 -8.63 -3.91 6.94
N VAL A 106 -7.55 -3.12 6.97
CA VAL A 106 -6.23 -3.59 7.44
C VAL A 106 -6.24 -3.89 8.93
N LYS A 107 -6.80 -3.00 9.77
CA LYS A 107 -6.86 -3.20 11.22
C LYS A 107 -7.70 -4.42 11.58
N ASN A 108 -8.85 -4.59 10.97
CA ASN A 108 -9.70 -5.76 11.18
C ASN A 108 -9.03 -7.05 10.69
N ALA A 109 -8.30 -7.00 9.57
CA ALA A 109 -7.57 -8.15 9.08
C ALA A 109 -6.47 -8.62 10.06
N MET A 110 -5.73 -7.69 10.68
CA MET A 110 -4.77 -8.03 11.74
C MET A 110 -5.46 -8.69 12.94
N LEU A 111 -6.59 -8.13 13.40
CA LEU A 111 -7.37 -8.69 14.50
C LEU A 111 -7.88 -10.10 14.18
N ARG A 112 -8.50 -10.30 13.02
CA ARG A 112 -9.09 -11.58 12.59
C ARG A 112 -8.06 -12.65 12.20
N SER A 113 -6.84 -12.24 11.86
CA SER A 113 -5.73 -13.15 11.60
C SER A 113 -4.93 -13.49 12.84
N GLU A 114 -5.18 -12.79 13.97
CA GLU A 114 -4.40 -12.91 15.20
C GLU A 114 -2.89 -12.68 14.95
N LYS A 115 -2.57 -11.84 13.96
CA LYS A 115 -1.20 -11.45 13.60
C LYS A 115 -0.93 -10.02 14.03
N ILE A 116 0.00 -9.86 14.96
CA ILE A 116 0.54 -8.56 15.34
C ILE A 116 1.80 -8.32 14.52
N VAL A 117 1.82 -7.21 13.79
CA VAL A 117 2.92 -6.78 12.93
C VAL A 117 3.16 -5.29 13.14
N ASN A 118 4.36 -4.82 12.83
CA ASN A 118 4.66 -3.39 12.90
C ASN A 118 3.75 -2.63 11.94
N TYR A 119 2.93 -1.73 12.47
CA TYR A 119 1.92 -1.01 11.71
C TYR A 119 2.24 0.49 11.65
N LYS A 120 2.16 1.08 10.46
CA LYS A 120 2.31 2.53 10.23
C LYS A 120 1.15 3.05 9.38
N GLU A 121 0.53 4.14 9.79
CA GLU A 121 -0.46 4.87 8.99
C GLU A 121 0.15 6.20 8.55
N VAL A 122 0.05 6.53 7.27
CA VAL A 122 0.49 7.81 6.69
C VAL A 122 -0.66 8.46 5.96
N VAL A 123 -0.84 9.77 6.18
CA VAL A 123 -1.95 10.53 5.63
C VAL A 123 -1.41 11.58 4.67
N ILE A 124 -1.84 11.53 3.40
CA ILE A 124 -1.51 12.49 2.37
C ILE A 124 -2.67 13.48 2.21
N ASN A 125 -2.38 14.77 2.25
CA ASN A 125 -3.35 15.82 1.99
C ASN A 125 -3.66 15.94 0.50
N THR A 126 -4.76 16.61 0.15
CA THR A 126 -5.17 16.81 -1.25
C THR A 126 -4.20 17.66 -2.07
N ASP A 127 -3.29 18.38 -1.40
CA ASP A 127 -2.20 19.14 -2.03
C ASP A 127 -0.90 18.33 -2.18
N GLY A 128 -0.90 17.04 -1.78
CA GLY A 128 0.28 16.18 -1.86
C GLY A 128 1.24 16.30 -0.69
N THR A 129 0.91 17.02 0.39
CA THR A 129 1.75 17.05 1.61
C THR A 129 1.45 15.87 2.55
N ILE A 130 2.44 15.43 3.31
CA ILE A 130 2.25 14.45 4.40
C ILE A 130 1.80 15.20 5.65
N LYS A 131 0.75 14.68 6.32
CA LYS A 131 0.25 15.18 7.61
C LYS A 131 1.01 14.60 8.79
#